data_AF-A0A497FN62-F1
#
_entry.id   AF-A0A497FN62-F1
#
_cell.length_a   1.000
_cell.length_b   1.000
_cell.length_c   1.000
_cell.angle_alpha   90.00
_cell.angle_beta   90.00
_cell.angle_gamma   90.00
#
_symmetry.space_group_name_H-M   'P 1'
#
loop_
_entity.id
_entity.type
_entity.pdbx_description
1 polymer ?
#
loop_
_entity_poly.entity_id
_entity_poly.type
_entity_poly.pdbx_seq_one_letter_code
_entity_poly.pdbx_strand_id
1 'polypeptide(L)'
;MASRSRSRSAEPMPEQATEQAPAQQQQAPELTPEQREILEAMNGLIMAAQELSYAVALLPNELVEKHPELRELVDAARNVVRATWRFHKLIRSRVGR
;
A
#
# COMPACT_ATOMS: atom_id res chain seq x y z
N MET A 1 57.77 -39.89 4.56
CA MET A 1 56.67 -40.20 5.50
C MET A 1 57.15 -39.91 6.91
N ALA A 2 56.62 -38.88 7.57
CA ALA A 2 56.57 -38.76 9.02
C ALA A 2 55.80 -37.48 9.39
N SER A 3 54.79 -37.69 10.23
CA SER A 3 53.84 -36.76 10.81
C SER A 3 54.45 -35.53 11.48
N ARG A 4 53.71 -34.42 11.45
CA ARG A 4 53.70 -33.25 12.38
C ARG A 4 52.55 -32.36 11.86
N SER A 5 51.67 -31.74 12.63
CA SER A 5 51.69 -31.39 14.04
C SER A 5 50.33 -30.81 14.46
N ARG A 6 49.95 -31.13 15.71
CA ARG A 6 49.47 -30.23 16.77
C ARG A 6 48.11 -29.53 16.63
N SER A 7 47.17 -30.11 17.37
CA SER A 7 46.51 -29.56 18.57
C SER A 7 46.24 -28.06 18.65
N ARG A 8 44.92 -27.77 18.66
CA ARG A 8 44.23 -26.58 19.16
C ARG A 8 44.86 -25.97 20.41
N SER A 9 45.08 -24.66 20.35
CA SER A 9 45.11 -23.78 21.52
C SER A 9 43.95 -22.79 21.39
N ALA A 10 43.15 -22.71 22.45
CA ALA A 10 42.02 -21.80 22.59
C ALA A 10 42.54 -20.37 22.82
N GLU A 11 41.98 -19.42 22.07
CA GLU A 11 42.09 -17.99 22.35
C GLU A 11 40.79 -17.48 22.99
N PRO A 12 40.86 -16.59 23.99
CA PRO A 12 39.68 -16.03 24.65
C PRO A 12 39.07 -14.90 23.80
N MET A 13 37.74 -14.90 23.70
CA MET A 13 36.95 -13.88 23.01
C MET A 13 37.07 -12.52 23.72
N PRO A 14 37.20 -11.40 22.99
CA PRO A 14 36.95 -10.08 23.56
C PRO A 14 35.43 -9.83 23.62
N GLU A 15 34.96 -9.53 24.82
CA GLU A 15 33.61 -9.07 25.13
C GLU A 15 33.42 -7.68 24.49
N GLN A 16 32.83 -7.64 23.30
CA GLN A 16 32.46 -6.39 22.64
C GLN A 16 31.19 -5.86 23.29
N ALA A 17 31.35 -4.78 24.06
CA ALA A 17 30.29 -3.91 24.52
C ALA A 17 29.42 -3.48 23.33
N THR A 18 28.19 -3.99 23.27
CA THR A 18 27.14 -3.45 22.41
C THR A 18 26.68 -2.11 22.97
N GLU A 19 27.31 -1.04 22.50
CA GLU A 19 26.80 0.32 22.65
C GLU A 19 25.55 0.45 21.78
N GLN A 20 24.38 0.22 22.39
CA GLN A 20 23.08 0.46 21.76
C GLN A 20 22.90 1.98 21.62
N ALA A 21 23.23 2.51 20.45
CA ALA A 21 22.78 3.84 20.05
C ALA A 21 21.25 3.91 20.12
N PRO A 22 20.65 4.97 20.71
CA PRO A 22 19.20 5.07 20.78
C PRO A 22 18.63 5.13 19.37
N ALA A 23 17.75 4.17 19.06
CA ALA A 23 16.96 4.18 17.85
C ALA A 23 16.16 5.49 17.82
N GLN A 24 16.60 6.43 16.98
CA GLN A 24 15.80 7.60 16.64
C GLN A 24 14.51 7.08 16.01
N GLN A 25 13.44 7.07 16.80
CA GLN A 25 12.09 6.88 16.31
C GLN A 25 11.86 8.01 15.30
N GLN A 26 11.93 7.68 14.01
CA GLN A 26 11.48 8.56 12.94
C GLN A 26 9.99 8.82 13.19
N GLN A 27 9.68 9.92 13.87
CA GLN A 27 8.32 10.42 13.99
C GLN A 27 7.82 10.67 12.57
N ALA A 28 6.79 9.93 12.18
CA ALA A 28 6.09 10.19 10.93
C ALA A 28 5.65 11.66 10.90
N PRO A 29 5.82 12.38 9.78
CA PRO A 29 5.43 13.77 9.68
C PRO A 29 3.97 13.96 10.12
N GLU A 30 3.75 14.92 11.01
CA GLU A 30 2.40 15.27 11.43
C GLU A 30 1.67 15.98 10.28
N LEU A 31 0.51 15.44 9.90
CA LEU A 31 -0.27 15.96 8.77
C LEU A 31 -0.87 17.33 9.11
N THR A 32 -0.82 18.26 8.16
CA THR A 32 -1.53 19.54 8.29
C THR A 32 -3.06 19.33 8.24
N PRO A 33 -3.86 20.29 8.76
CA PRO A 33 -5.33 20.19 8.71
C PRO A 33 -5.87 20.00 7.28
N GLU A 34 -5.33 20.75 6.31
CA GLU A 34 -5.69 20.65 4.90
C GLU A 34 -5.36 19.26 4.32
N GLN A 35 -4.19 18.70 4.65
CA GLN A 35 -3.82 17.35 4.23
C GLN A 35 -4.77 16.30 4.79
N ARG A 36 -5.21 16.48 6.05
CA ARG A 36 -6.19 15.59 6.69
C ARG A 36 -7.55 15.64 5.98
N GLU A 37 -8.06 16.84 5.69
CA GLU A 37 -9.32 17.02 4.95
C GLU A 37 -9.27 16.39 3.56
N ILE A 38 -8.16 16.57 2.83
CA ILE A 38 -7.95 15.94 1.52
C ILE A 38 -7.99 14.41 1.65
N LEU A 39 -7.30 13.85 2.63
CA LEU A 39 -7.28 12.40 2.84
C LEU A 39 -8.64 11.84 3.26
N GLU A 40 -9.40 12.58 4.06
CA GLU A 40 -10.77 12.22 4.45
C GLU A 40 -11.71 12.21 3.24
N ALA A 41 -11.69 13.27 2.42
CA ALA A 41 -12.45 13.33 1.18
C ALA A 41 -12.06 12.19 0.21
N MET A 42 -10.77 11.83 0.16
CA MET A 42 -10.29 10.69 -0.62
C MET A 42 -10.80 9.36 -0.10
N ASN A 43 -10.84 9.15 1.21
CA ASN A 43 -11.43 7.94 1.78
C ASN A 43 -12.91 7.84 1.41
N GLY A 44 -13.68 8.92 1.54
CA GLY A 44 -15.09 8.93 1.11
C GLY A 44 -15.26 8.58 -0.37
N LEU A 45 -14.44 9.16 -1.25
CA LEU A 45 -14.48 8.88 -2.68
C LEU A 45 -14.12 7.41 -3.01
N ILE A 46 -13.17 6.82 -2.30
CA ILE A 46 -12.78 5.41 -2.48
C ILE A 46 -13.93 4.49 -2.06
N MET A 47 -14.57 4.76 -0.92
CA MET A 47 -15.69 3.95 -0.45
C MET A 47 -16.85 3.99 -1.45
N ALA A 48 -17.23 5.18 -1.93
CA ALA A 48 -18.25 5.32 -2.96
C ALA A 48 -17.89 4.59 -4.28
N ALA A 49 -16.62 4.63 -4.70
CA ALA A 49 -16.16 3.90 -5.88
C ALA A 49 -16.18 2.38 -5.67
N GLN A 50 -15.89 1.89 -4.46
CA GLN A 50 -15.99 0.47 -4.12
C GLN A 50 -17.45 0.01 -4.14
N GLU A 51 -18.36 0.77 -3.53
CA GLU A 51 -19.81 0.50 -3.57
C GLU A 51 -20.33 0.42 -5.01
N LEU A 52 -19.95 1.38 -5.85
CA LEU A 52 -20.29 1.36 -7.28
C LEU A 52 -19.73 0.11 -7.98
N SER A 53 -18.46 -0.23 -7.70
CA SER A 53 -17.83 -1.43 -8.27
C SER A 53 -18.58 -2.70 -7.88
N TYR A 54 -19.01 -2.83 -6.62
CA TYR A 54 -19.80 -3.97 -6.16
C TYR A 54 -21.17 -4.01 -6.82
N ALA A 55 -21.90 -2.89 -6.85
CA ALA A 55 -23.22 -2.81 -7.45
C ALA A 55 -23.21 -3.24 -8.93
N VAL A 56 -22.23 -2.76 -9.69
CA VAL A 56 -22.07 -3.11 -11.11
C VAL A 56 -21.64 -4.56 -11.30
N ALA A 57 -20.83 -5.11 -10.40
CA ALA A 57 -20.39 -6.50 -10.47
C ALA A 57 -21.50 -7.52 -10.18
N LEU A 58 -22.59 -7.10 -9.51
CA LEU A 58 -23.75 -7.95 -9.24
C LEU A 58 -24.70 -8.09 -10.44
N LEU A 59 -24.50 -7.30 -11.51
CA LEU A 59 -25.33 -7.38 -12.70
C LEU A 59 -25.03 -8.67 -13.48
N PRO A 60 -26.06 -9.47 -13.84
CA PRO A 60 -25.86 -10.66 -14.68
C PRO A 60 -25.29 -10.27 -16.05
N ASN A 61 -24.26 -10.99 -16.51
CA ASN A 61 -23.61 -10.69 -17.78
C ASN A 61 -24.59 -10.78 -18.96
N GLU A 62 -25.51 -11.74 -18.93
CA GLU A 62 -26.52 -11.91 -19.96
C GLU A 62 -27.45 -10.71 -20.07
N LEU A 63 -27.72 -10.02 -18.95
CA LEU A 63 -28.54 -8.80 -18.95
C LEU A 63 -27.75 -7.64 -19.57
N VAL A 64 -26.48 -7.49 -19.20
CA VAL A 64 -25.61 -6.43 -19.74
C VAL A 64 -25.40 -6.60 -21.25
N GLU A 65 -25.23 -7.83 -21.73
CA GLU A 65 -25.04 -8.11 -23.16
C GLU A 65 -26.29 -7.88 -24.00
N LYS A 66 -27.48 -8.14 -23.44
CA LYS A 66 -28.76 -7.95 -24.14
C LYS A 66 -29.17 -6.49 -24.28
N HIS A 67 -28.65 -5.61 -23.43
CA HIS A 67 -29.05 -4.20 -23.36
C HIS A 67 -27.83 -3.28 -23.57
N PRO A 68 -27.59 -2.78 -24.80
CA PRO A 68 -26.44 -1.93 -25.11
C PRO A 68 -26.31 -0.69 -24.21
N GLU A 69 -27.43 -0.05 -23.87
CA GLU A 69 -27.45 1.11 -22.95
C GLU A 69 -26.95 0.74 -21.55
N LEU A 70 -27.31 -0.46 -21.07
CA LEU A 70 -26.83 -0.96 -19.78
C LEU A 70 -25.33 -1.26 -19.84
N ARG A 71 -24.83 -1.80 -20.95
CA ARG A 71 -23.40 -1.98 -21.17
C ARG A 71 -22.63 -0.66 -21.13
N GLU A 72 -23.14 0.38 -21.81
CA GLU A 72 -22.53 1.72 -21.77
C GLU A 72 -22.51 2.28 -20.35
N LEU A 73 -23.59 2.12 -19.60
CA LEU A 73 -23.65 2.52 -18.19
C LEU A 73 -22.61 1.78 -17.32
N VAL A 74 -22.49 0.46 -17.49
CA VAL A 74 -21.51 -0.38 -16.78
C VAL A 74 -20.08 0.05 -17.10
N ASP A 75 -19.79 0.32 -18.38
CA ASP A 75 -18.46 0.76 -18.80
C ASP A 75 -18.14 2.17 -18.29
N ALA A 76 -19.11 3.08 -18.28
CA ALA A 76 -18.97 4.40 -17.67
C ALA A 76 -18.68 4.30 -16.16
N ALA A 77 -19.41 3.46 -15.42
CA ALA A 77 -19.17 3.23 -14.00
C ALA A 77 -17.77 2.67 -13.74
N ARG A 78 -17.33 1.67 -14.52
CA ARG A 78 -15.97 1.12 -14.45
C ARG A 78 -14.90 2.18 -14.73
N ASN A 79 -15.16 3.10 -15.66
CA ASN A 79 -14.26 4.23 -15.93
C ASN A 79 -14.11 5.14 -14.71
N VAL A 80 -15.21 5.48 -14.04
CA VAL A 80 -15.19 6.30 -12.81
C VAL A 80 -14.36 5.61 -11.73
N VAL A 81 -14.59 4.32 -11.46
CA VAL A 81 -13.81 3.57 -10.45
C VAL A 81 -12.31 3.58 -10.76
N ARG A 82 -11.94 3.34 -12.03
CA ARG A 82 -10.53 3.39 -12.46
C ARG A 82 -9.92 4.78 -12.31
N ALA A 83 -10.67 5.83 -12.67
CA ALA A 83 -10.23 7.21 -12.54
C ALA A 83 -10.02 7.59 -11.06
N THR A 84 -10.96 7.25 -10.19
CA THR A 84 -10.85 7.43 -8.73
C THR A 84 -9.59 6.77 -8.19
N TRP A 85 -9.31 5.53 -8.59
CA TRP A 85 -8.15 4.82 -8.08
C TRP A 85 -6.82 5.41 -8.56
N ARG A 86 -6.76 5.86 -9.82
CA ARG A 86 -5.61 6.62 -10.35
C ARG A 86 -5.41 7.93 -9.58
N PHE A 87 -6.49 8.63 -9.30
CA PHE A 87 -6.46 9.89 -8.55
C PHE A 87 -5.98 9.67 -7.11
N HIS A 88 -6.54 8.69 -6.40
CA HIS A 88 -6.10 8.33 -5.05
C HIS A 88 -4.60 8.02 -5.00
N LYS A 89 -4.07 7.25 -5.96
CA LYS A 89 -2.62 6.96 -6.05
C LYS A 89 -1.79 8.23 -6.17
N LEU A 90 -2.20 9.16 -7.03
CA LEU A 90 -1.51 10.43 -7.23
C LEU A 90 -1.51 11.26 -5.95
N ILE A 91 -2.66 11.41 -5.30
CA ILE A 91 -2.79 12.17 -4.04
C ILE A 91 -1.93 11.53 -2.95
N ARG A 92 -2.02 10.22 -2.75
CA ARG A 92 -1.22 9.52 -1.73
C ARG A 92 0.28 9.71 -1.93
N SER A 93 0.77 9.73 -3.17
CA SER A 93 2.19 9.98 -3.47
C SER A 93 2.68 11.41 -3.19
N ARG A 94 1.75 12.37 -3.12
CA ARG A 94 2.02 13.80 -2.92
C ARG A 94 1.74 14.27 -1.48
N VAL A 95 0.71 13.73 -0.85
CA VAL A 95 0.20 14.15 0.46
C VAL A 95 0.62 13.20 1.59
N GLY A 96 0.81 11.91 1.30
CA GLY A 96 1.15 10.89 2.30
C GLY A 96 2.66 10.65 2.46
N ARG A 97 3.51 11.66 2.23
CA ARG A 97 4.95 11.60 2.48
C ARG A 97 5.30 12.29 3.79
#